data_AF-A0AAV0V8X1-F1
#
_entry.id   AF-A0AAV0V8X1-F1
#
_cell.length_a   1.000
_cell.length_b   1.000
_cell.length_c   1.000
_cell.angle_alpha   90.00
_cell.angle_beta   90.00
_cell.angle_gamma   90.00
#
_symmetry.space_group_name_H-M   'P 1'
#
loop_
_entity.id
_entity.type
_entity.pdbx_description
1 polymer ?
#
loop_
_entity_poly.entity_id
_entity_poly.type
_entity_poly.pdbx_seq_one_letter_code
_entity_poly.pdbx_strand_id
1 'polypeptide(L)'
;MENYNIYDEIGRAVKSTAKSRMDKILNEVPFLHKLDSRYVLKFFDWYESSNHIWLILEYCMGGDLLNLITQDKQLPESVIKSFGSELVAGLQYLHANSILYCDLKPANILIDEFGSLKLADFGLARRIPGTKSAPAQPLALGSPHYMAPELFQQTAVHSFASDFWALGCVLFELRTGRQPFTHTSFSKLARMIQNDVVEFPIPGSEMSLEFRNLLERLLVKDPYQRITWSELVDHPFWDSLPRLENVIMPSQELFDRKLPVSLK
;
A
#
# COMPACT_ATOMS: atom_id res chain seq x y z
N MET A 1 21.45 -25.09 7.93
CA MET A 1 22.10 -24.09 8.80
C MET A 1 22.56 -22.96 7.89
N GLU A 2 21.71 -21.95 7.73
CA GLU A 2 22.03 -20.76 6.94
C GLU A 2 22.75 -19.78 7.87
N ASN A 3 24.04 -19.55 7.59
CA ASN A 3 24.87 -18.61 8.32
C ASN A 3 24.72 -17.23 7.66
N TYR A 4 24.05 -16.31 8.35
CA TYR A 4 24.07 -14.89 8.01
C TYR A 4 25.39 -14.30 8.52
N ASN A 5 26.31 -14.03 7.61
CA ASN A 5 27.51 -13.24 7.91
C ASN A 5 27.12 -11.75 7.95
N ILE A 6 26.94 -11.22 9.15
CA ILE A 6 26.79 -9.79 9.40
C ILE A 6 28.20 -9.19 9.35
N TYR A 7 28.53 -8.47 8.29
CA TYR A 7 29.70 -7.58 8.24
C TYR A 7 29.26 -6.19 7.78
N ASP A 8 29.80 -5.19 8.51
CA ASP A 8 29.63 -3.73 8.45
C ASP A 8 28.44 -3.10 9.19
N GLU A 9 28.76 -2.00 9.90
CA GLU A 9 27.96 -1.12 10.76
C GLU A 9 26.76 -0.43 10.07
N ILE A 10 26.28 -0.96 8.96
CA ILE A 10 25.13 -0.45 8.21
C ILE A 10 24.18 -1.64 8.05
N GLY A 11 23.06 -1.63 8.78
CA GLY A 11 22.03 -2.66 8.71
C GLY A 11 21.53 -2.84 7.27
N ARG A 12 22.09 -3.84 6.57
CA ARG A 12 21.78 -4.17 5.17
C ARG A 12 21.20 -5.57 5.07
N ALA A 13 20.19 -5.70 4.24
CA ALA A 13 19.59 -6.97 3.85
C ALA A 13 19.91 -7.27 2.38
N VAL A 14 20.10 -8.55 2.08
CA VAL A 14 20.26 -9.03 0.70
C VAL A 14 19.05 -9.85 0.32
N LYS A 15 18.23 -9.34 -0.59
CA LYS A 15 17.08 -10.06 -1.17
C LYS A 15 17.52 -10.77 -2.44
N SER A 16 17.46 -12.10 -2.45
CA SER A 16 17.70 -12.92 -3.63
C SER A 16 16.38 -13.20 -4.36
N THR A 17 16.37 -13.06 -5.69
CA THR A 17 15.21 -13.37 -6.52
C THR A 17 15.62 -14.11 -7.79
N ALA A 18 14.75 -15.00 -8.28
CA ALA A 18 14.99 -15.74 -9.50
C ALA A 18 14.96 -14.82 -10.74
N LYS A 19 15.75 -15.15 -11.77
CA LYS A 19 15.79 -14.39 -13.03
C LYS A 19 14.44 -14.28 -13.75
N SER A 20 13.54 -15.24 -13.53
CA SER A 20 12.17 -15.17 -14.07
C SER A 20 11.37 -13.97 -13.55
N ARG A 21 11.84 -13.29 -12.49
CA ARG A 21 11.24 -12.07 -11.95
C ARG A 21 11.95 -10.79 -12.42
N MET A 22 12.83 -10.86 -13.42
CA MET A 22 13.58 -9.70 -13.94
C MET A 22 12.66 -8.53 -14.29
N ASP A 23 11.52 -8.77 -14.96
CA ASP A 23 10.58 -7.70 -15.32
C ASP A 23 10.08 -6.91 -14.10
N LYS A 24 9.84 -7.58 -12.97
CA LYS A 24 9.45 -6.91 -11.72
C LYS A 24 10.59 -6.07 -11.17
N ILE A 25 11.83 -6.57 -11.22
CA ILE A 25 13.00 -5.85 -10.73
C ILE A 25 13.30 -4.62 -11.60
N LEU A 26 13.18 -4.77 -12.93
CA LEU A 26 13.34 -3.66 -13.87
C LEU A 26 12.26 -2.59 -13.69
N ASN A 27 11.09 -2.94 -13.14
CA ASN A 27 10.09 -1.96 -12.71
C ASN A 27 10.41 -1.36 -11.34
N GLU A 28 10.81 -2.17 -10.36
CA GLU A 28 11.06 -1.79 -8.96
C GLU A 28 12.28 -0.86 -8.79
N VAL A 29 13.43 -1.22 -9.37
CA VAL A 29 14.71 -0.51 -9.16
C VAL A 29 14.65 0.97 -9.56
N PRO A 30 14.06 1.37 -10.71
CA PRO A 30 13.93 2.79 -11.06
C PRO A 30 13.11 3.64 -10.09
N PHE A 31 12.17 3.05 -9.34
CA PHE A 31 11.47 3.76 -8.26
C PHE A 31 12.37 3.87 -7.04
N LEU A 32 12.86 2.74 -6.54
CA LEU A 32 13.69 2.67 -5.34
C LEU A 32 14.95 3.54 -5.43
N HIS A 33 15.57 3.65 -6.61
CA HIS A 33 16.76 4.46 -6.81
C HIS A 33 16.50 5.97 -6.74
N LYS A 34 15.26 6.42 -6.97
CA LYS A 34 14.89 7.85 -6.96
C LYS A 34 14.23 8.31 -5.66
N LEU A 35 13.67 7.37 -4.90
CA LEU A 35 12.96 7.67 -3.68
C LEU A 35 13.93 7.76 -2.51
N ASP A 36 13.82 8.84 -1.75
CA ASP A 36 14.56 9.08 -0.53
C ASP A 36 13.58 9.66 0.50
N SER A 37 13.09 8.77 1.37
CA SER A 37 12.10 9.08 2.40
C SER A 37 12.19 8.05 3.51
N ARG A 38 11.96 8.48 4.76
CA ARG A 38 11.93 7.57 5.91
C ARG A 38 10.89 6.46 5.79
N TYR A 39 9.82 6.70 5.02
CA TYR A 39 8.70 5.77 4.81
C TYR A 39 8.90 4.78 3.66
N VAL A 40 10.01 4.86 2.93
CA VAL A 40 10.32 3.97 1.79
C VAL A 40 11.56 3.16 2.13
N LEU A 41 11.53 1.87 1.78
CA LEU A 41 12.67 0.99 1.98
C LEU A 41 13.89 1.49 1.19
N LYS A 42 14.95 1.83 1.90
CA LYS A 42 16.19 2.31 1.29
C LYS A 42 16.84 1.22 0.46
N PHE A 43 17.12 1.58 -0.79
CA PHE A 43 17.83 0.76 -1.75
C PHE A 43 19.26 1.25 -1.90
N PHE A 44 20.21 0.32 -1.86
CA PHE A 44 21.63 0.63 -1.99
C PHE A 44 22.15 0.25 -3.37
N ASP A 45 21.93 -0.99 -3.80
CA ASP A 45 22.45 -1.49 -5.06
C ASP A 45 21.74 -2.78 -5.50
N TRP A 46 21.99 -3.23 -6.72
CA TRP A 46 21.56 -4.53 -7.21
C TRP A 46 22.61 -5.16 -8.11
N TYR A 47 22.68 -6.49 -8.09
CA TYR A 47 23.61 -7.26 -8.92
C TYR A 47 22.90 -8.45 -9.56
N GLU A 48 23.32 -8.79 -10.78
CA GLU A 48 22.88 -9.98 -11.47
C GLU A 48 24.00 -11.03 -11.48
N SER A 49 23.67 -12.25 -11.06
CA SER A 49 24.52 -13.44 -11.20
C SER A 49 24.02 -14.35 -12.32
N SER A 50 24.60 -15.52 -12.54
CA SER A 50 24.13 -16.46 -13.57
C SER A 50 22.68 -16.92 -13.36
N ASN A 51 22.25 -17.10 -12.10
CA ASN A 51 20.96 -17.71 -11.75
C ASN A 51 20.03 -16.82 -10.93
N HIS A 52 20.54 -15.76 -10.31
CA HIS A 52 19.80 -14.91 -9.39
C HIS A 52 20.07 -13.43 -9.61
N ILE A 53 19.08 -12.62 -9.24
CA ILE A 53 19.21 -11.17 -9.07
C ILE A 53 19.24 -10.90 -7.56
N TRP A 54 20.12 -10.01 -7.14
CA TRP A 54 20.38 -9.68 -5.74
C TRP A 54 20.11 -8.19 -5.54
N LEU A 55 19.28 -7.85 -4.57
CA LEU A 55 19.01 -6.47 -4.15
C LEU A 55 19.66 -6.23 -2.80
N ILE A 56 20.41 -5.14 -2.68
CA ILE A 56 20.99 -4.66 -1.42
C ILE A 56 20.08 -3.57 -0.88
N LEU A 57 19.42 -3.85 0.23
CA LEU A 57 18.37 -3.03 0.84
C LEU A 57 18.75 -2.71 2.29
N GLU A 58 18.08 -1.76 2.92
CA GLU A 58 18.16 -1.62 4.38
C GLU A 58 17.49 -2.81 5.07
N TYR A 59 18.02 -3.17 6.24
CA TYR A 59 17.49 -4.26 7.04
C TYR A 59 16.47 -3.73 8.07
N CYS A 60 15.21 -4.14 7.90
CA CYS A 60 14.14 -3.86 8.86
C CYS A 60 14.05 -4.97 9.90
N MET A 61 14.56 -4.73 11.12
CA MET A 61 14.66 -5.75 12.17
C MET A 61 13.30 -6.30 12.64
N GLY A 62 12.25 -5.49 12.57
CA GLY A 62 10.91 -5.87 13.01
C GLY A 62 10.13 -6.76 12.03
N GLY A 63 10.73 -7.13 10.89
CA GLY A 63 10.09 -7.93 9.87
C GLY A 63 8.99 -7.16 9.14
N ASP A 64 7.89 -7.83 8.80
CA ASP A 64 6.75 -7.26 8.08
C ASP A 64 5.46 -7.26 8.93
N LEU A 65 4.51 -6.38 8.57
CA LEU A 65 3.22 -6.28 9.26
C LEU A 65 2.36 -7.55 9.15
N LEU A 66 2.55 -8.38 8.11
CA LEU A 66 1.82 -9.65 7.99
C LEU A 66 2.23 -10.62 9.10
N ASN A 67 3.52 -10.72 9.38
CA ASN A 67 4.05 -11.52 10.46
C ASN A 67 3.59 -10.99 11.82
N LEU A 68 3.65 -9.66 12.03
CA LEU A 68 3.16 -9.03 13.26
C LEU A 68 1.69 -9.38 13.52
N ILE A 69 0.81 -9.18 12.52
CA ILE A 69 -0.61 -9.45 12.73
C ILE A 69 -0.94 -10.94 12.86
N THR A 70 -0.18 -11.80 12.18
CA THR A 70 -0.34 -13.25 12.31
C THR A 70 -0.07 -13.71 13.74
N GLN A 71 0.88 -13.07 14.43
CA GLN A 71 1.24 -13.35 15.83
C GLN A 71 0.22 -12.75 16.80
N ASP A 72 -0.05 -11.45 16.69
CA ASP A 72 -0.83 -10.70 17.68
C ASP A 72 -2.35 -10.83 17.50
N LYS A 73 -2.79 -11.27 16.32
CA LYS A 73 -4.19 -11.38 15.87
C LYS A 73 -4.93 -10.05 15.75
N GLN A 74 -4.77 -9.12 16.68
CA GLN A 74 -5.38 -7.81 16.63
C GLN A 74 -4.47 -6.79 17.30
N LEU A 75 -4.35 -5.60 16.72
CA LEU A 75 -3.59 -4.51 17.30
C LEU A 75 -4.50 -3.54 18.08
N PRO A 76 -3.98 -2.92 19.16
CA PRO A 76 -4.65 -1.81 19.81
C PRO A 76 -4.82 -0.63 18.86
N GLU A 77 -5.94 0.08 18.96
CA GLU A 77 -6.25 1.21 18.07
C GLU A 77 -5.19 2.33 18.15
N SER A 78 -4.55 2.52 19.30
CA SER A 78 -3.44 3.47 19.44
C SER A 78 -2.24 3.12 18.56
N VAL A 79 -1.90 1.84 18.41
CA VAL A 79 -0.84 1.36 17.51
C VAL A 79 -1.27 1.55 16.07
N ILE A 80 -2.52 1.20 15.75
CA ILE A 80 -3.10 1.37 14.41
C ILE A 80 -3.14 2.85 14.01
N LYS A 81 -3.39 3.75 14.94
CA LYS A 81 -3.34 5.21 14.70
C LYS A 81 -1.95 5.65 14.29
N SER A 82 -0.91 5.24 15.04
CA SER A 82 0.48 5.56 14.70
C SER A 82 0.90 4.97 13.35
N PHE A 83 0.65 3.67 13.14
CA PHE A 83 0.96 2.98 11.88
C PHE A 83 0.19 3.57 10.70
N GLY A 84 -1.11 3.83 10.87
CA GLY A 84 -1.95 4.44 9.84
C GLY A 84 -1.45 5.82 9.43
N SER A 85 -1.03 6.64 10.39
CA SER A 85 -0.45 7.96 10.09
C SER A 85 0.84 7.87 9.27
N GLU A 86 1.75 6.94 9.60
CA GLU A 86 2.97 6.71 8.82
C GLU A 86 2.67 6.15 7.42
N LEU A 87 1.68 5.27 7.28
CA LEU A 87 1.24 4.77 5.97
C LEU A 87 0.65 5.89 5.11
N VAL A 88 -0.17 6.77 5.68
CA VAL A 88 -0.71 7.94 4.98
C VAL A 88 0.43 8.87 4.54
N ALA A 89 1.40 9.13 5.41
CA ALA A 89 2.58 9.93 5.08
C ALA A 89 3.43 9.30 3.95
N GLY A 90 3.63 7.98 3.99
CA GLY A 90 4.33 7.23 2.95
C GLY A 90 3.61 7.31 1.60
N LEU A 91 2.29 7.07 1.57
CA LEU A 91 1.48 7.24 0.37
C LEU A 91 1.51 8.68 -0.14
N GLN A 92 1.48 9.67 0.76
CA GLN A 92 1.50 11.08 0.39
C GLN A 92 2.80 11.44 -0.33
N TYR A 93 3.92 10.98 0.21
CA TYR A 93 5.23 11.12 -0.40
C TYR A 93 5.30 10.49 -1.81
N LEU A 94 4.79 9.26 -1.97
CA LEU A 94 4.76 8.59 -3.28
C LEU A 94 3.86 9.33 -4.28
N HIS A 95 2.64 9.67 -3.87
CA HIS A 95 1.64 10.32 -4.73
C HIS A 95 2.11 11.71 -5.17
N ALA A 96 2.73 12.49 -4.27
CA ALA A 96 3.34 13.78 -4.60
C ALA A 96 4.48 13.65 -5.64
N ASN A 97 5.20 12.53 -5.63
CA ASN A 97 6.21 12.18 -6.63
C ASN A 97 5.63 11.52 -7.89
N SER A 98 4.31 11.61 -8.10
CA SER A 98 3.59 11.03 -9.24
C SER A 98 3.74 9.51 -9.34
N ILE A 99 3.78 8.82 -8.19
CA ILE A 99 3.90 7.37 -8.10
C ILE A 99 2.68 6.82 -7.37
N LEU A 100 2.05 5.81 -7.97
CA LEU A 100 1.04 4.96 -7.34
C LEU A 100 1.70 3.68 -6.86
N TYR A 101 1.37 3.25 -5.65
CA TYR A 101 2.03 2.10 -5.04
C TYR A 101 1.44 0.78 -5.56
N CYS A 102 0.12 0.71 -5.73
CA CYS A 102 -0.62 -0.38 -6.37
C CYS A 102 -0.59 -1.77 -5.70
N ASP A 103 0.19 -1.98 -4.64
CA ASP A 103 0.29 -3.27 -3.93
C ASP A 103 0.45 -3.09 -2.42
N LEU A 104 -0.29 -2.14 -1.84
CA LEU A 104 -0.32 -1.93 -0.39
C LEU A 104 -0.97 -3.13 0.30
N LYS A 105 -0.17 -3.85 1.08
CA LYS A 105 -0.58 -5.01 1.89
C LYS A 105 0.41 -5.24 3.03
N PRO A 106 0.03 -5.94 4.10
CA PRO A 106 0.89 -6.11 5.27
C PRO A 106 2.26 -6.75 4.96
N ALA A 107 2.32 -7.67 3.99
CA ALA A 107 3.58 -8.32 3.58
C ALA A 107 4.60 -7.38 2.91
N ASN A 108 4.16 -6.22 2.41
CA ASN A 108 5.03 -5.23 1.76
C ASN A 108 5.34 -4.03 2.68
N ILE A 109 4.91 -4.06 3.94
CA ILE A 109 5.14 -3.00 4.92
C ILE A 109 6.07 -3.55 5.98
N LEU A 110 7.31 -3.07 5.99
CA LEU A 110 8.35 -3.50 6.91
C LEU A 110 8.43 -2.59 8.14
N ILE A 111 8.99 -3.10 9.23
CA ILE A 111 9.16 -2.39 10.50
C ILE A 111 10.66 -2.27 10.81
N ASP A 112 11.17 -1.05 10.90
CA ASP A 112 12.59 -0.82 11.23
C ASP A 112 12.90 -1.01 12.72
N GLU A 113 14.16 -0.81 13.10
CA GLU A 113 14.64 -0.92 14.47
C GLU A 113 14.00 0.06 15.47
N PHE A 114 13.37 1.13 14.97
CA PHE A 114 12.70 2.15 15.78
C PHE A 114 11.18 1.93 15.84
N GLY A 115 10.67 0.87 15.20
CA GLY A 115 9.25 0.60 15.10
C GLY A 115 8.52 1.46 14.06
N SER A 116 9.25 2.15 13.18
CA SER A 116 8.68 2.92 12.07
C SER A 116 8.45 2.03 10.84
N LEU A 117 7.41 2.36 10.09
CA LEU A 117 6.99 1.62 8.90
C LEU A 117 7.71 2.07 7.63
N LYS A 118 8.05 1.09 6.80
CA LYS A 118 8.71 1.27 5.50
C LYS A 118 7.99 0.50 4.41
N LEU A 119 7.56 1.19 3.38
CA LEU A 119 7.00 0.59 2.17
C LEU A 119 8.11 -0.09 1.37
N ALA A 120 7.93 -1.37 1.06
CA ALA A 120 8.85 -2.20 0.29
C ALA A 120 8.16 -2.78 -0.97
N ASP A 121 8.90 -3.50 -1.82
CA ASP A 121 8.37 -4.17 -3.03
C ASP A 121 7.57 -3.24 -3.97
N PHE A 122 8.31 -2.45 -4.76
CA PHE A 122 7.73 -1.56 -5.77
C PHE A 122 7.50 -2.26 -7.11
N GLY A 123 7.48 -3.60 -7.14
CA GLY A 123 7.36 -4.37 -8.38
C GLY A 123 6.09 -4.09 -9.18
N LEU A 124 5.03 -3.61 -8.52
CA LEU A 124 3.75 -3.22 -9.15
C LEU A 124 3.51 -1.71 -9.19
N ALA A 125 4.43 -0.91 -8.65
CA ALA A 125 4.30 0.54 -8.62
C ALA A 125 4.24 1.12 -10.04
N ARG A 126 3.53 2.24 -10.18
CA ARG A 126 3.27 2.89 -11.47
C ARG A 126 3.54 4.37 -11.39
N ARG A 127 4.10 4.94 -12.44
CA ARG A 127 4.10 6.40 -12.61
C ARG A 127 2.72 6.83 -13.07
N ILE A 128 2.21 7.91 -12.50
CA ILE A 128 1.05 8.61 -13.04
C ILE A 128 1.52 9.23 -14.34
N PRO A 129 0.98 8.81 -15.50
CA PRO A 129 1.43 9.35 -16.77
C PRO A 129 1.10 10.85 -16.81
N GLY A 130 2.13 11.68 -17.00
CA GLY A 130 1.95 13.09 -17.29
C GLY A 130 1.33 13.31 -18.67
N THR A 131 1.05 14.56 -19.00
CA THR A 131 0.48 15.02 -20.29
C THR A 131 1.25 14.57 -21.54
N LYS A 132 2.45 14.00 -21.40
CA LYS A 132 3.25 13.43 -22.49
C LYS A 132 3.70 12.00 -22.19
N SER A 133 3.03 11.07 -22.88
CA SER A 133 3.59 9.80 -23.40
C SER A 133 4.21 8.81 -22.39
N ALA A 134 3.36 7.93 -21.87
CA ALA A 134 3.68 6.51 -21.73
C ALA A 134 2.42 5.69 -22.08
N PRO A 135 2.50 4.63 -22.89
CA PRO A 135 1.37 3.73 -23.08
C PRO A 135 0.96 3.15 -21.72
N ALA A 136 -0.36 3.01 -21.50
CA ALA A 136 -0.88 2.39 -20.29
C ALA A 136 -0.25 1.00 -20.14
N GLN A 137 0.56 0.80 -19.09
CA GLN A 137 1.14 -0.50 -18.81
C GLN A 137 0.02 -1.51 -18.54
N PRO A 138 0.13 -2.77 -19.01
CA PRO A 138 -0.84 -3.82 -18.70
C PRO A 138 -1.13 -3.89 -17.19
N LEU A 139 -2.38 -4.17 -16.84
CA LEU A 139 -2.78 -4.34 -15.44
C LEU A 139 -2.10 -5.61 -14.91
N ALA A 140 -1.05 -5.43 -14.12
CA ALA A 140 -0.45 -6.51 -13.35
C ALA A 140 -1.32 -6.69 -12.12
N LEU A 141 -1.90 -7.89 -11.97
CA LEU A 141 -2.80 -8.20 -10.88
C LEU A 141 -2.01 -8.21 -9.56
N GLY A 142 -2.34 -7.27 -8.67
CA GLY A 142 -1.84 -7.25 -7.30
C GLY A 142 -2.45 -8.36 -6.45
N SER A 143 -2.30 -8.28 -5.13
CA SER A 143 -2.96 -9.20 -4.21
C SER A 143 -4.48 -8.91 -4.16
N PRO A 144 -5.36 -9.84 -4.63
CA PRO A 144 -6.77 -9.52 -4.88
C PRO A 144 -7.56 -9.11 -3.64
N HIS A 145 -7.13 -9.53 -2.45
CA HIS A 145 -7.77 -9.19 -1.17
C HIS A 145 -7.65 -7.69 -0.80
N TYR A 146 -6.68 -6.98 -1.39
CA TYR A 146 -6.44 -5.54 -1.17
C TYR A 146 -6.77 -4.71 -2.42
N MET A 147 -7.20 -5.38 -3.51
CA MET A 147 -7.43 -4.72 -4.78
C MET A 147 -8.78 -3.99 -4.77
N ALA A 148 -8.80 -2.74 -5.23
CA ALA A 148 -9.99 -1.91 -5.23
C ALA A 148 -11.09 -2.42 -6.20
N PRO A 149 -12.38 -2.21 -5.90
CA PRO A 149 -13.51 -2.72 -6.70
C PRO A 149 -13.46 -2.35 -8.18
N GLU A 150 -13.06 -1.12 -8.48
CA GLU A 150 -12.94 -0.57 -9.83
C GLU A 150 -11.87 -1.27 -10.68
N LEU A 151 -10.89 -1.93 -10.04
CA LEU A 151 -9.79 -2.60 -10.72
C LEU A 151 -10.17 -3.99 -11.27
N PHE A 152 -11.35 -4.49 -10.93
CA PHE A 152 -11.91 -5.73 -11.50
C PHE A 152 -12.71 -5.48 -12.79
N GLN A 153 -12.84 -4.23 -13.22
CA GLN A 153 -13.57 -3.84 -14.44
C GLN A 153 -12.64 -3.84 -15.67
N GLN A 154 -13.21 -3.98 -16.87
CA GLN A 154 -12.43 -3.92 -18.12
C GLN A 154 -11.71 -2.57 -18.31
N THR A 155 -12.25 -1.51 -17.70
CA THR A 155 -11.71 -0.16 -17.73
C THR A 155 -10.85 0.17 -16.50
N ALA A 156 -10.30 -0.83 -15.80
CA ALA A 156 -9.47 -0.64 -14.61
C ALA A 156 -8.34 0.38 -14.81
N VAL A 157 -8.21 1.31 -13.86
CA VAL A 157 -7.10 2.28 -13.76
C VAL A 157 -6.76 2.43 -12.30
N HIS A 158 -5.48 2.25 -11.97
CA HIS A 158 -4.98 2.60 -10.64
C HIS A 158 -5.01 4.11 -10.45
N SER A 159 -5.39 4.54 -9.26
CA SER A 159 -5.46 5.95 -8.86
C SER A 159 -5.13 6.09 -7.38
N PHE A 160 -5.11 7.33 -6.87
CA PHE A 160 -4.97 7.56 -5.42
C PHE A 160 -6.07 6.84 -4.64
N ALA A 161 -7.30 6.88 -5.15
CA ALA A 161 -8.43 6.18 -4.55
C ALA A 161 -8.18 4.67 -4.43
N SER A 162 -7.52 4.04 -5.41
CA SER A 162 -7.24 2.60 -5.33
C SER A 162 -6.20 2.25 -4.26
N ASP A 163 -5.21 3.11 -4.00
CA ASP A 163 -4.27 2.94 -2.89
C ASP A 163 -4.94 3.22 -1.54
N PHE A 164 -5.91 4.14 -1.49
CA PHE A 164 -6.73 4.39 -0.29
C PHE A 164 -7.64 3.21 0.08
N TRP A 165 -8.21 2.53 -0.92
CA TRP A 165 -8.94 1.29 -0.66
C TRP A 165 -8.04 0.26 0.02
N ALA A 166 -6.84 0.05 -0.53
CA ALA A 166 -5.88 -0.89 0.03
C ALA A 166 -5.44 -0.49 1.45
N LEU A 167 -5.29 0.82 1.73
CA LEU A 167 -5.05 1.35 3.07
C LEU A 167 -6.20 0.96 4.02
N GLY A 168 -7.46 1.15 3.60
CA GLY A 168 -8.63 0.72 4.36
C GLY A 168 -8.62 -0.78 4.67
N CYS A 169 -8.25 -1.61 3.69
CA CYS A 169 -8.10 -3.05 3.89
C CYS A 169 -7.02 -3.38 4.92
N VAL A 170 -5.85 -2.73 4.85
CA VAL A 170 -4.75 -2.92 5.81
C VAL A 170 -5.18 -2.49 7.22
N LEU A 171 -5.74 -1.30 7.39
CA LEU A 171 -6.17 -0.81 8.71
C LEU A 171 -7.26 -1.71 9.33
N PHE A 172 -8.23 -2.14 8.51
CA PHE A 172 -9.25 -3.11 8.93
C PHE A 172 -8.62 -4.42 9.38
N GLU A 173 -7.67 -4.94 8.61
CA GLU A 173 -6.97 -6.17 8.93
C GLU A 173 -6.22 -6.00 10.25
N LEU A 174 -5.40 -4.96 10.43
CA LEU A 174 -4.67 -4.65 11.68
C LEU A 174 -5.55 -4.69 12.92
N ARG A 175 -6.80 -4.23 12.83
CA ARG A 175 -7.72 -4.25 13.98
C ARG A 175 -8.41 -5.59 14.19
N THR A 176 -8.75 -6.30 13.13
CA THR A 176 -9.65 -7.47 13.20
C THR A 176 -8.94 -8.82 13.05
N GLY A 177 -7.69 -8.81 12.59
CA GLY A 177 -6.92 -10.01 12.27
C GLY A 177 -7.31 -10.71 10.98
N ARG A 178 -8.23 -10.13 10.22
CA ARG A 178 -8.78 -10.71 8.99
C ARG A 178 -8.98 -9.65 7.93
N GLN A 179 -8.86 -10.06 6.68
CA GLN A 179 -9.15 -9.17 5.55
C GLN A 179 -10.66 -8.86 5.48
N PRO A 180 -11.07 -7.70 4.93
CA PRO A 180 -12.48 -7.32 4.85
C PRO A 180 -13.33 -8.30 4.02
N PHE A 181 -12.74 -8.85 2.95
CA PHE A 181 -13.38 -9.81 2.07
C PHE A 181 -12.44 -10.99 1.85
N THR A 182 -12.93 -12.20 2.08
CA THR A 182 -12.15 -13.44 1.92
C THR A 182 -12.98 -14.51 1.26
N HIS A 183 -12.46 -15.12 0.20
CA HIS A 183 -13.07 -16.30 -0.41
C HIS A 183 -12.03 -17.09 -1.21
N THR A 184 -12.13 -18.43 -1.21
CA THR A 184 -11.18 -19.32 -1.92
C THR A 184 -11.27 -19.21 -3.44
N SER A 185 -12.48 -19.08 -3.98
CA SER A 185 -12.71 -18.75 -5.40
C SER A 185 -12.49 -17.26 -5.69
N PHE A 186 -11.61 -16.98 -6.65
CA PHE A 186 -11.32 -15.63 -7.16
C PHE A 186 -12.58 -14.90 -7.64
N SER A 187 -13.42 -15.55 -8.45
CA SER A 187 -14.63 -14.90 -9.00
C SER A 187 -15.61 -14.50 -7.91
N LYS A 188 -15.74 -15.31 -6.85
CA LYS A 188 -16.58 -14.98 -5.70
C LYS A 188 -15.96 -13.86 -4.86
N LEU A 189 -14.65 -13.89 -4.63
CA LEU A 189 -13.94 -12.81 -3.95
C LEU A 189 -14.13 -11.48 -4.70
N ALA A 190 -13.91 -11.47 -6.01
CA ALA A 190 -14.12 -10.29 -6.85
C ALA A 190 -15.56 -9.76 -6.75
N ARG A 191 -16.56 -10.65 -6.80
CA ARG A 191 -17.97 -10.27 -6.62
C ARG A 191 -18.23 -9.63 -5.25
N MET A 192 -17.67 -10.20 -4.17
CA MET A 192 -17.81 -9.65 -2.81
C MET A 192 -17.17 -8.26 -2.74
N ILE A 193 -15.94 -8.12 -3.25
CA ILE A 193 -15.24 -6.83 -3.29
C ILE A 193 -16.04 -5.81 -4.11
N GLN A 194 -16.71 -6.21 -5.19
CA GLN A 194 -17.49 -5.28 -6.01
C GLN A 194 -18.85 -4.89 -5.41
N ASN A 195 -19.52 -5.79 -4.68
CA ASN A 195 -20.94 -5.62 -4.36
C ASN A 195 -21.26 -5.63 -2.86
N ASP A 196 -20.47 -6.31 -2.03
CA ASP A 196 -20.78 -6.50 -0.62
C ASP A 196 -20.18 -5.37 0.21
N VAL A 197 -20.88 -4.86 1.22
CA VAL A 197 -20.37 -3.85 2.14
C VAL A 197 -19.71 -4.50 3.35
N VAL A 198 -18.76 -3.80 3.98
CA VAL A 198 -18.26 -4.21 5.29
C VAL A 198 -19.28 -3.77 6.34
N GLU A 199 -19.85 -4.73 7.06
CA GLU A 199 -20.83 -4.44 8.11
C GLU A 199 -20.12 -4.16 9.44
N PHE A 200 -20.49 -3.04 10.08
CA PHE A 200 -20.02 -2.66 11.41
C PHE A 200 -21.20 -2.65 12.41
N PRO A 201 -21.01 -2.99 13.71
CA PRO A 201 -19.76 -3.39 14.37
C PRO A 201 -19.24 -4.75 13.94
N ILE A 202 -17.93 -4.94 14.07
CA ILE A 202 -17.29 -6.23 13.90
C ILE A 202 -17.27 -6.94 15.27
N PRO A 203 -17.97 -8.08 15.43
CA PRO A 203 -17.97 -8.81 16.70
C PRO A 203 -16.55 -9.20 17.12
N GLY A 204 -16.17 -8.88 18.36
CA GLY A 204 -14.83 -9.18 18.90
C GLY A 204 -13.74 -8.21 18.45
N SER A 205 -14.08 -7.10 17.79
CA SER A 205 -13.15 -6.05 17.40
C SER A 205 -13.81 -4.68 17.55
N GLU A 206 -14.04 -4.25 18.80
CA GLU A 206 -14.58 -2.92 19.10
C GLU A 206 -13.68 -1.82 18.52
N MET A 207 -14.27 -0.73 18.05
CA MET A 207 -13.55 0.37 17.41
C MET A 207 -14.16 1.69 17.86
N SER A 208 -13.34 2.74 17.97
CA SER A 208 -13.85 4.09 18.16
C SER A 208 -14.75 4.52 16.99
N LEU A 209 -15.58 5.54 17.23
CA LEU A 209 -16.44 6.11 16.19
C LEU A 209 -15.59 6.70 15.06
N GLU A 210 -14.46 7.32 15.42
CA GLU A 210 -13.52 7.95 14.51
C GLU A 210 -12.82 6.90 13.64
N PHE A 211 -12.37 5.79 14.22
CA PHE A 211 -11.71 4.73 13.45
C PHE A 211 -12.70 4.03 12.51
N ARG A 212 -13.91 3.73 12.98
CA ARG A 212 -14.97 3.20 12.12
C ARG A 212 -15.25 4.16 10.96
N ASN A 213 -15.43 5.45 11.25
CA ASN A 213 -15.74 6.43 10.22
C ASN A 213 -14.64 6.51 9.16
N LEU A 214 -13.37 6.42 9.57
CA LEU A 214 -12.24 6.35 8.63
C LEU A 214 -12.36 5.14 7.70
N LEU A 215 -12.62 3.94 8.25
CA LEU A 215 -12.78 2.72 7.47
C LEU A 215 -13.98 2.79 6.52
N GLU A 216 -15.12 3.32 6.97
CA GLU A 216 -16.31 3.51 6.14
C GLU A 216 -16.04 4.41 4.92
N ARG A 217 -15.20 5.44 5.09
CA ARG A 217 -14.83 6.38 4.01
C ARG A 217 -13.72 5.85 3.08
N LEU A 218 -12.80 5.04 3.59
CA LEU A 218 -11.76 4.36 2.80
C LEU A 218 -12.35 3.20 1.96
N LEU A 219 -13.32 2.46 2.52
CA LEU A 219 -13.91 1.27 1.91
C LEU A 219 -15.21 1.57 1.13
N VAL A 220 -15.36 2.81 0.66
CA VAL A 220 -16.41 3.18 -0.32
C VAL A 220 -16.09 2.55 -1.67
N LYS A 221 -17.10 1.90 -2.27
CA LYS A 221 -16.94 1.15 -3.53
C LYS A 221 -16.69 2.06 -4.73
N ASP A 222 -17.44 3.15 -4.83
CA ASP A 222 -17.25 4.16 -5.87
C ASP A 222 -15.98 4.97 -5.58
N PRO A 223 -14.92 4.88 -6.42
CA PRO A 223 -13.67 5.56 -6.16
C PRO A 223 -13.79 7.10 -6.23
N TYR A 224 -14.86 7.65 -6.81
CA TYR A 224 -15.10 9.10 -6.86
C TYR A 224 -15.82 9.64 -5.62
N GLN A 225 -16.45 8.75 -4.84
CA GLN A 225 -17.06 9.08 -3.54
C GLN A 225 -16.18 8.63 -2.37
N ARG A 226 -15.09 7.89 -2.65
CA ARG A 226 -14.10 7.48 -1.67
C ARG A 226 -13.33 8.70 -1.17
N ILE A 227 -12.89 8.64 0.09
CA ILE A 227 -12.19 9.73 0.76
C ILE A 227 -11.09 10.35 -0.10
N THR A 228 -11.04 11.68 -0.14
CA THR A 228 -10.02 12.45 -0.87
C THR A 228 -8.78 12.69 0.00
N TRP A 229 -7.69 13.14 -0.62
CA TRP A 229 -6.46 13.48 0.11
C TRP A 229 -6.69 14.51 1.23
N SER A 230 -7.42 15.61 0.95
CA SER A 230 -7.73 16.64 1.94
C SER A 230 -8.52 16.09 3.12
N GLU A 231 -9.48 15.21 2.84
CA GLU A 231 -10.30 14.60 3.88
C GLU A 231 -9.55 13.54 4.69
N LEU A 232 -8.62 12.82 4.07
CA LEU A 232 -7.84 11.77 4.70
C LEU A 232 -6.81 12.34 5.67
N VAL A 233 -6.10 13.40 5.29
CA VAL A 233 -5.07 14.01 6.17
C VAL A 233 -5.69 14.77 7.35
N ASP A 234 -6.87 15.36 7.16
CA ASP A 234 -7.60 16.10 8.20
C ASP A 234 -8.59 15.21 8.98
N HIS A 235 -8.54 13.89 8.80
CA HIS A 235 -9.51 12.98 9.43
C HIS A 235 -9.36 12.98 10.98
N PRO A 236 -10.44 13.10 11.76
CA PRO A 236 -10.38 13.17 13.24
C PRO A 236 -9.73 11.96 13.91
N PHE A 237 -9.67 10.81 13.23
CA PHE A 237 -8.96 9.63 13.73
C PHE A 237 -7.48 9.94 14.02
N TRP A 238 -6.86 10.84 13.27
CA TRP A 238 -5.46 11.25 13.46
C TRP A 238 -5.26 12.31 14.55
N ASP A 239 -6.34 12.81 15.17
CA ASP A 239 -6.25 13.74 16.28
C ASP A 239 -5.30 13.19 17.35
N SER A 240 -4.51 14.09 17.96
CA SER A 240 -3.36 13.84 18.85
C SER A 240 -2.02 13.52 18.17
N LEU A 241 -1.97 13.31 16.85
CA LEU A 241 -0.70 13.18 16.11
C LEU A 241 -0.31 14.51 15.43
N PRO A 242 0.98 14.69 15.07
CA PRO A 242 1.40 15.80 14.21
C PRO A 242 0.60 15.79 12.91
N ARG A 243 0.10 16.96 12.50
CA ARG A 243 -0.63 17.08 11.23
C ARG A 243 0.31 16.82 10.07
N LEU A 244 -0.16 16.03 9.11
CA LEU A 244 0.52 15.88 7.83
C LEU A 244 0.42 17.19 7.05
N GLU A 245 1.48 17.52 6.32
CA GLU A 245 1.49 18.73 5.50
C GLU A 245 0.49 18.59 4.35
N ASN A 246 -0.17 19.69 4.00
CA ASN A 246 -1.01 19.71 2.80
C ASN A 246 -0.11 19.83 1.56
N VAL A 247 0.06 18.71 0.86
CA VAL A 247 0.86 18.62 -0.37
C VAL A 247 -0.05 18.69 -1.59
N ILE A 248 0.33 19.50 -2.58
CA ILE A 248 -0.37 19.57 -3.87
C ILE A 248 -0.13 18.26 -4.63
N MET A 249 -1.22 17.56 -4.93
CA MET A 249 -1.16 16.29 -5.65
C MET A 249 -1.16 16.51 -7.17
N PRO A 250 -0.41 15.71 -7.93
CA PRO A 250 -0.46 15.77 -9.39
C PRO A 250 -1.83 15.30 -9.91
N SER A 251 -2.23 15.81 -11.09
CA SER A 251 -3.47 15.39 -11.73
C SER A 251 -3.42 13.93 -12.18
N GLN A 252 -4.57 13.26 -12.21
CA GLN A 252 -4.70 11.87 -12.62
C GLN A 252 -5.58 11.77 -13.86
N GLU A 253 -5.20 12.44 -14.96
CA GLU A 253 -6.08 12.61 -16.13
C GLU A 253 -6.68 11.29 -16.68
N LEU A 254 -5.95 10.18 -16.66
CA LEU A 254 -6.48 8.89 -17.12
C LEU A 254 -7.62 8.37 -16.23
N PHE A 255 -7.54 8.62 -14.93
CA PHE A 255 -8.60 8.33 -13.97
C PHE A 255 -9.74 9.33 -14.12
N ASP A 256 -9.43 10.63 -14.15
CA ASP A 256 -10.42 11.71 -14.25
C ASP A 256 -11.22 11.67 -15.58
N ARG A 257 -10.61 11.22 -16.67
CA ARG A 257 -11.33 11.04 -17.95
C ARG A 257 -12.44 10.00 -17.85
N LYS A 258 -12.31 9.03 -16.95
CA LYS A 258 -13.29 7.98 -16.69
C LYS A 258 -14.38 8.40 -15.70
N LEU A 259 -14.35 9.64 -15.18
CA LEU A 259 -15.47 10.22 -14.44
C LEU A 259 -16.72 10.17 -15.32
N PRO A 260 -17.85 9.64 -14.81
CA PRO A 260 -19.15 9.84 -15.43
C PRO A 260 -19.35 11.33 -15.72
N VAL A 261 -19.89 11.66 -16.89
CA VAL A 261 -20.10 13.07 -17.32
C VAL A 261 -20.97 13.85 -16.33
N SER A 262 -21.81 13.18 -15.54
CA SER A 262 -22.64 13.76 -14.49
C SER A 262 -21.87 14.25 -13.24
N LEU A 263 -20.58 13.95 -13.13
CA LEU A 263 -19.70 14.31 -12.01
C LEU A 263 -18.54 15.22 -12.43
N LYS A 264 -18.52 15.69 -13.68
CA LYS A 264 -17.59 16.69 -14.21
C LYS A 264 -18.25 18.07 -14.22
#